data_AF-K1T2E3-F1
#
_entry.id   AF-K1T2E3-F1
#
_cell.length_a   1.000
_cell.length_b   1.000
_cell.length_c   1.000
_cell.angle_alpha   90.00
_cell.angle_beta   90.00
_cell.angle_gamma   90.00
#
_symmetry.space_group_name_H-M   'P 1'
#
loop_
_entity.id
_entity.type
_entity.pdbx_description
1 polymer ?
#
loop_
_entity_poly.entity_id
_entity_poly.type
_entity_poly.pdbx_seq_one_letter_code
_entity_poly.pdbx_strand_id
1 'polypeptide(L)'
;MTWHSVCPACRIKDISWIKPGKVAWDWWNTCNLTGVDFKAGMNTPTYKAFIDFAADNNLEYIIIDDGWSGNESLLKDLNPDIDLKELVAYGNQKGVGIILWASWRNSAKDTEATFSHYAQMGIKGLQDRLLRP
;
A
#
# COMPACT_ATOMS: atom_id res chain seq x y z
N MET A 1 12.80 13.54 -30.27
CA MET A 1 11.65 14.13 -29.55
C MET A 1 11.15 13.06 -28.59
N THR A 2 11.29 13.23 -27.28
CA THR A 2 10.75 12.27 -26.31
C THR A 2 9.31 12.67 -25.99
N TRP A 3 8.41 11.70 -25.86
CA TRP A 3 6.98 11.93 -25.64
C TRP A 3 6.64 12.82 -24.44
N HIS A 4 7.57 13.02 -23.49
CA HIS A 4 7.41 13.93 -22.36
C HIS A 4 7.34 15.42 -22.76
N SER A 5 7.96 15.84 -23.87
CA SER A 5 8.04 17.26 -24.23
C SER A 5 6.74 17.87 -24.75
N VAL A 6 5.70 17.07 -24.95
CA VAL A 6 4.36 17.51 -25.41
C VAL A 6 3.29 17.45 -24.30
N CYS A 7 3.67 17.12 -23.07
CA CYS A 7 2.74 17.10 -21.94
C CYS A 7 2.43 18.53 -21.44
N PRO A 8 1.21 18.78 -20.91
CA PRO A 8 0.91 20.02 -20.20
C PRO A 8 1.88 20.27 -19.04
N ALA A 9 2.14 21.53 -18.72
CA ALA A 9 2.96 21.91 -17.58
C ALA A 9 2.41 21.33 -16.26
N CYS A 10 3.30 20.98 -15.34
CA CYS A 10 2.94 20.47 -14.03
C CYS A 10 2.03 21.46 -13.29
N ARG A 11 0.92 20.96 -12.73
CA ARG A 11 -0.06 21.77 -11.99
C ARG A 11 0.16 21.76 -10.48
N ILE A 12 1.10 20.95 -9.98
CA ILE A 12 1.40 20.80 -8.55
C ILE A 12 2.62 21.67 -8.24
N LYS A 13 2.45 22.64 -7.34
CA LYS A 13 3.50 23.59 -6.96
C LYS A 13 4.47 23.03 -5.94
N ASP A 14 3.95 22.39 -4.89
CA ASP A 14 4.74 21.71 -3.88
C ASP A 14 4.74 20.20 -4.13
N ILE A 15 5.90 19.68 -4.50
CA ILE A 15 6.15 18.26 -4.75
C ILE A 15 7.04 17.64 -3.67
N SER A 16 7.38 18.37 -2.60
CA SER A 16 8.31 17.90 -1.56
C SER A 16 7.79 16.69 -0.79
N TRP A 17 6.47 16.50 -0.76
CA TRP A 17 5.78 15.36 -0.16
C TRP A 17 5.83 14.09 -1.03
N ILE A 18 6.14 14.22 -2.33
CA ILE A 18 6.31 13.07 -3.24
C ILE A 18 7.68 12.47 -2.95
N LYS A 19 7.69 11.29 -2.32
CA LYS A 19 8.90 10.55 -1.99
C LYS A 19 8.99 9.31 -2.91
N PRO A 20 9.93 9.27 -3.86
CA PRO A 20 10.17 8.05 -4.64
C PRO A 20 10.84 6.99 -3.76
N GLY A 21 10.67 5.71 -4.10
CA GLY A 21 11.30 4.61 -3.39
C GLY A 21 11.01 3.25 -4.02
N LYS A 22 11.53 2.20 -3.40
CA LYS A 22 11.33 0.79 -3.77
C LYS A 22 10.35 0.13 -2.80
N VAL A 23 9.73 -0.94 -3.26
CA VAL A 23 8.71 -1.70 -2.51
C VAL A 23 9.20 -3.12 -2.27
N ALA A 24 9.12 -3.60 -1.04
CA ALA A 24 9.13 -5.04 -0.78
C ALA A 24 7.74 -5.61 -1.14
N TRP A 25 7.67 -6.32 -2.27
CA TRP A 25 6.40 -6.73 -2.86
C TRP A 25 5.96 -8.12 -2.41
N ASP A 26 4.79 -8.19 -1.80
CA ASP A 26 4.11 -9.35 -1.21
C ASP A 26 3.37 -10.24 -2.23
N TRP A 27 2.96 -9.70 -3.38
CA TRP A 27 2.17 -10.43 -4.36
C TRP A 27 2.99 -11.43 -5.17
N TRP A 28 4.23 -11.07 -5.55
CA TRP A 28 5.06 -11.95 -6.39
C TRP A 28 5.54 -13.22 -5.65
N ASN A 29 5.57 -13.19 -4.32
CA ASN A 29 5.95 -14.34 -3.49
C ASN A 29 4.76 -14.99 -2.75
N THR A 30 3.52 -14.61 -3.07
CA THR A 30 2.28 -15.18 -2.48
C THR A 30 2.23 -15.06 -0.95
N CYS A 31 2.86 -14.02 -0.37
CA CYS A 31 3.03 -13.92 1.09
C CYS A 31 3.63 -15.19 1.73
N ASN A 32 4.35 -16.03 0.98
CA ASN A 32 4.77 -17.36 1.39
C ASN A 32 6.12 -17.32 2.11
N LEU A 33 6.17 -16.60 3.23
CA LEU A 33 7.37 -16.52 4.06
C LEU A 33 7.68 -17.90 4.65
N THR A 34 8.93 -18.34 4.51
CA THR A 34 9.45 -19.57 5.12
C THR A 34 10.38 -19.25 6.27
N GLY A 35 10.41 -20.08 7.32
CA GLY A 35 11.31 -19.89 8.47
C GLY A 35 10.77 -18.94 9.54
N VAL A 36 9.47 -18.60 9.49
CA VAL A 36 8.74 -17.87 10.53
C VAL A 36 7.98 -18.84 11.44
N ASP A 37 7.68 -18.41 12.67
CA ASP A 37 6.97 -19.19 13.70
C ASP A 37 5.44 -19.04 13.63
N PHE A 38 4.93 -18.34 12.63
CA PHE A 38 3.51 -18.14 12.35
C PHE A 38 3.13 -18.64 10.94
N LYS A 39 1.83 -18.86 10.72
CA LYS A 39 1.32 -19.18 9.38
C LYS A 39 1.33 -17.93 8.51
N ALA A 40 2.20 -17.91 7.51
CA ALA A 40 2.29 -16.82 6.55
C ALA A 40 1.00 -16.67 5.73
N GLY A 41 0.63 -15.43 5.40
CA GLY A 41 -0.57 -15.10 4.63
C GLY A 41 -0.98 -13.65 4.78
N MET A 42 -2.23 -13.35 4.40
CA MET A 42 -2.83 -12.01 4.47
C MET A 42 -3.21 -11.66 5.91
N ASN A 43 -2.20 -11.43 6.77
CA ASN A 43 -2.34 -11.18 8.20
C ASN A 43 -1.25 -10.24 8.75
N THR A 44 -1.52 -9.61 9.90
CA THR A 44 -0.60 -8.64 10.54
C THR A 44 0.81 -9.18 10.78
N PRO A 45 1.04 -10.40 11.32
CA PRO A 45 2.40 -10.91 11.54
C PRO A 45 3.23 -11.00 10.25
N THR A 46 2.61 -11.44 9.16
CA THR A 46 3.28 -11.52 7.85
C THR A 46 3.74 -10.14 7.40
N TYR A 47 2.85 -9.13 7.46
CA TYR A 47 3.21 -7.78 7.03
C TYR A 47 4.22 -7.08 7.95
N LYS A 48 4.26 -7.40 9.25
CA LYS A 48 5.36 -6.97 10.12
C LYS A 48 6.71 -7.52 9.66
N ALA A 49 6.77 -8.79 9.26
CA ALA A 49 8.00 -9.37 8.71
C ALA A 49 8.43 -8.72 7.38
N PHE A 50 7.48 -8.31 6.52
CA PHE A 50 7.80 -7.51 5.34
C PHE A 50 8.33 -6.11 5.70
N ILE A 51 7.76 -5.46 6.72
CA ILE A 51 8.25 -4.17 7.23
C ILE A 51 9.67 -4.32 7.78
N ASP A 52 9.95 -5.39 8.52
CA ASP A 52 11.29 -5.70 9.03
C ASP A 52 12.29 -5.87 7.89
N PHE A 53 11.94 -6.72 6.92
CA PHE A 53 12.77 -6.91 5.72
C PHE A 53 13.02 -5.60 4.97
N ALA A 54 12.00 -4.77 4.79
CA ALA A 54 12.13 -3.47 4.13
C ALA A 54 13.08 -2.54 4.90
N ALA A 55 12.93 -2.45 6.22
CA ALA A 55 13.77 -1.64 7.07
C ALA A 55 15.24 -2.10 7.03
N ASP A 56 15.49 -3.39 7.13
CA ASP A 56 16.82 -4.00 7.12
C ASP A 56 17.54 -3.84 5.77
N ASN A 57 16.78 -3.67 4.68
CA ASN A 57 17.30 -3.52 3.32
C ASN A 57 17.17 -2.10 2.77
N ASN A 58 16.86 -1.12 3.61
CA ASN A 58 16.69 0.28 3.23
C ASN A 58 15.68 0.49 2.09
N LEU A 59 14.57 -0.26 2.12
CA LEU A 59 13.42 -0.08 1.24
C LEU A 59 12.42 0.86 1.90
N GLU A 60 11.92 1.82 1.14
CA GLU A 60 11.08 2.89 1.65
C GLU A 60 9.64 2.43 1.91
N TYR A 61 9.19 1.35 1.24
CA TYR A 61 7.79 0.93 1.27
C TYR A 61 7.60 -0.59 1.34
N ILE A 62 6.48 -0.99 1.93
CA ILE A 62 5.79 -2.25 1.60
C ILE A 62 4.49 -1.94 0.87
N ILE A 63 3.96 -2.92 0.15
CA ILE A 63 2.59 -2.88 -0.36
C ILE A 63 1.79 -4.02 0.26
N ILE A 64 0.54 -3.72 0.57
CA ILE A 64 -0.48 -4.70 0.94
C ILE A 64 -1.37 -4.86 -0.30
N ASP A 65 -1.12 -5.92 -1.06
CA ASP A 65 -1.84 -6.20 -2.31
C ASP A 65 -3.24 -6.78 -2.05
N ASP A 66 -3.94 -7.22 -3.10
CA ASP A 66 -5.32 -7.69 -3.03
C ASP A 66 -5.59 -8.70 -1.88
N GLY A 67 -6.65 -8.45 -1.10
CA GLY A 67 -7.06 -9.29 0.05
C GLY A 67 -7.18 -8.58 1.40
N TRP A 68 -6.78 -7.31 1.52
CA TRP A 68 -6.95 -6.52 2.76
C TRP A 68 -8.34 -5.88 2.89
N SER A 69 -9.03 -5.66 1.77
CA SER A 69 -10.38 -5.11 1.69
C SER A 69 -11.31 -6.02 0.90
N GLY A 70 -12.62 -5.96 1.17
CA GLY A 70 -13.62 -6.68 0.39
C GLY A 70 -13.79 -6.18 -1.05
N ASN A 71 -14.51 -6.98 -1.85
CA ASN A 71 -14.71 -6.72 -3.29
C ASN A 71 -15.55 -5.49 -3.61
N GLU A 72 -16.31 -4.95 -2.65
CA GLU A 72 -17.29 -3.89 -2.92
C GLU A 72 -16.96 -2.55 -2.25
N SER A 73 -16.08 -2.53 -1.24
CA SER A 73 -15.75 -1.33 -0.49
C SER A 73 -14.32 -1.38 0.03
N LEU A 74 -13.64 -0.23 -0.05
CA LEU A 74 -12.35 -0.01 0.60
C LEU A 74 -12.52 0.44 2.06
N LEU A 75 -13.73 0.62 2.57
CA LEU A 75 -13.98 1.09 3.94
C LEU A 75 -14.79 0.09 4.78
N LYS A 76 -15.40 -0.90 4.13
CA LYS A 76 -16.23 -1.94 4.74
C LYS A 76 -15.67 -3.30 4.38
N ASP A 77 -16.02 -4.30 5.19
CA ASP A 77 -15.63 -5.70 4.97
C ASP A 77 -14.10 -5.86 4.85
N LEU A 78 -13.36 -5.16 5.72
CA LEU A 78 -11.92 -5.26 5.82
C LEU A 78 -11.53 -6.63 6.39
N ASN A 79 -10.39 -7.15 5.96
CA ASN A 79 -9.87 -8.41 6.47
C ASN A 79 -9.59 -8.29 7.98
N PRO A 80 -10.27 -9.07 8.84
CA PRO A 80 -10.12 -8.97 10.29
C PRO A 80 -8.73 -9.42 10.80
N ASP A 81 -7.98 -10.17 9.99
CA ASP A 81 -6.64 -10.62 10.33
C ASP A 81 -5.56 -9.55 10.07
N ILE A 82 -5.95 -8.38 9.54
CA ILE A 82 -5.08 -7.24 9.26
C ILE A 82 -5.49 -6.03 10.09
N ASP A 83 -4.58 -5.58 10.95
CA ASP A 83 -4.69 -4.30 11.65
C ASP A 83 -3.83 -3.25 10.92
N LEU A 84 -4.46 -2.49 10.02
CA LEU A 84 -3.80 -1.43 9.27
C LEU A 84 -3.24 -0.32 10.17
N LYS A 85 -3.91 -0.01 11.30
CA LYS A 85 -3.43 1.04 12.20
C LYS A 85 -2.16 0.60 12.90
N GLU A 86 -2.12 -0.65 13.35
CA GLU A 86 -0.93 -1.25 13.95
C GLU A 86 0.22 -1.30 12.94
N LEU A 87 -0.04 -1.76 11.71
CA LEU A 87 0.98 -1.83 10.66
C LEU A 87 1.53 -0.46 10.30
N VAL A 88 0.68 0.57 10.16
CA VAL A 88 1.14 1.93 9.90
C VAL A 88 1.98 2.47 11.06
N ALA A 89 1.55 2.25 12.31
CA ALA A 89 2.32 2.65 13.48
C ALA A 89 3.70 1.96 13.51
N TYR A 90 3.74 0.66 13.23
CA TYR A 90 4.97 -0.14 13.19
C TYR A 90 5.91 0.28 12.04
N GLY A 91 5.37 0.46 10.84
CA GLY A 91 6.10 0.96 9.67
C GLY A 91 6.72 2.33 9.94
N ASN A 92 5.97 3.26 10.54
CA ASN A 92 6.49 4.58 10.90
C ASN A 92 7.64 4.50 11.91
N GLN A 93 7.60 3.59 12.89
CA GLN A 93 8.72 3.38 13.83
C GLN A 93 9.99 2.90 13.12
N LYS A 94 9.84 2.19 12.00
CA LYS A 94 10.93 1.64 11.20
C LYS A 94 11.31 2.47 9.97
N GLY A 95 10.63 3.60 9.74
CA GLY A 95 10.84 4.44 8.57
C GLY A 95 10.34 3.83 7.26
N VAL A 96 9.42 2.87 7.31
CA VAL A 96 8.83 2.17 6.16
C VAL A 96 7.38 2.62 5.97
N GLY A 97 7.05 3.13 4.79
CA GLY A 97 5.69 3.50 4.42
C GLY A 97 4.87 2.32 3.93
N ILE A 98 3.55 2.44 4.03
CA ILE A 98 2.61 1.44 3.50
C ILE A 98 1.87 2.01 2.31
N ILE A 99 1.82 1.24 1.23
CA ILE A 99 0.98 1.45 0.05
C ILE A 99 -0.12 0.39 0.10
N LEU A 100 -1.38 0.76 -0.18
CA LEU A 100 -2.47 -0.20 -0.31
C LEU A 100 -2.82 -0.41 -1.78
N TRP A 101 -3.05 -1.65 -2.18
CA TRP A 101 -3.70 -1.92 -3.44
C TRP A 101 -5.19 -1.55 -3.39
N ALA A 102 -5.72 -1.01 -4.47
CA ALA A 102 -7.15 -0.74 -4.60
C ALA A 102 -7.63 -1.14 -5.98
N SER A 103 -8.81 -1.76 -6.05
CA SER A 103 -9.48 -1.94 -7.34
C SER A 103 -10.07 -0.61 -7.82
N TRP A 104 -9.92 -0.31 -9.12
CA TRP A 104 -10.48 0.91 -9.72
C TRP A 104 -11.97 1.08 -9.43
N ARG A 105 -12.71 -0.04 -9.49
CA ARG A 105 -14.14 -0.05 -9.27
C ARG A 105 -14.51 0.43 -7.87
N ASN A 106 -13.68 0.11 -6.87
CA ASN A 106 -13.96 0.46 -5.49
C ASN A 106 -13.38 1.85 -5.14
N SER A 107 -12.23 2.22 -5.70
CA SER A 107 -11.65 3.55 -5.54
C SER A 107 -12.52 4.64 -6.17
N ALA A 108 -13.15 4.39 -7.32
CA ALA A 108 -13.97 5.35 -8.05
C ALA A 108 -15.35 5.62 -7.40
N LYS A 109 -15.87 4.71 -6.55
CA LYS A 109 -17.19 4.88 -5.92
C LYS A 109 -17.18 5.97 -4.83
N ASP A 110 -16.18 5.97 -3.96
CA ASP A 110 -16.11 6.84 -2.77
C ASP A 110 -14.73 7.48 -2.59
N THR A 111 -14.16 7.97 -3.70
CA THR A 111 -12.75 8.39 -3.82
C THR A 111 -12.29 9.33 -2.70
N GLU A 112 -13.03 10.43 -2.45
CA GLU A 112 -12.61 11.46 -1.50
C GLU A 112 -12.66 10.98 -0.05
N ALA A 113 -13.71 10.26 0.33
CA ALA A 113 -13.87 9.72 1.67
C ALA A 113 -12.80 8.64 1.95
N THR A 114 -12.59 7.72 1.00
CA THR A 114 -11.58 6.67 1.11
C THR A 114 -10.17 7.25 1.20
N PHE A 115 -9.82 8.17 0.29
CA PHE A 115 -8.45 8.73 0.26
C PHE A 115 -8.18 9.57 1.49
N SER A 116 -9.15 10.37 1.95
CA SER A 116 -9.03 11.14 3.18
C SER A 116 -8.85 10.24 4.40
N HIS A 117 -9.63 9.16 4.50
CA HIS A 117 -9.52 8.21 5.60
C HIS A 117 -8.13 7.57 5.70
N TYR A 118 -7.60 7.07 4.58
CA TYR A 118 -6.29 6.40 4.56
C TYR A 118 -5.12 7.37 4.67
N ALA A 119 -5.22 8.57 4.09
CA ALA A 119 -4.23 9.62 4.30
C ALA A 119 -4.14 10.02 5.78
N GLN A 120 -5.28 10.19 6.46
CA GLN A 120 -5.32 10.48 7.90
C GLN A 120 -4.76 9.34 8.74
N MET A 121 -4.98 8.08 8.34
CA MET A 121 -4.39 6.91 8.98
C MET A 121 -2.86 6.89 8.85
N GLY A 122 -2.31 7.47 7.78
CA GLY A 122 -0.87 7.57 7.52
C GLY A 122 -0.36 6.72 6.36
N ILE A 123 -1.26 6.13 5.58
CA ILE A 123 -0.95 5.42 4.32
C ILE A 123 -0.28 6.39 3.34
N LYS A 124 0.75 5.92 2.63
CA LYS A 124 1.61 6.76 1.77
C LYS A 124 1.21 6.77 0.31
N GLY A 125 0.34 5.86 -0.11
CA GLY A 125 -0.18 5.83 -1.47
C GLY A 125 -1.16 4.70 -1.72
N LEU A 126 -1.78 4.73 -2.89
CA LEU A 126 -2.63 3.67 -3.41
C LEU A 126 -2.10 3.18 -4.75
N GLN A 127 -2.04 1.86 -4.92
CA GLN A 127 -1.80 1.23 -6.20
C GLN A 127 -3.16 0.83 -6.79
N ASP A 128 -3.64 1.61 -7.75
CA ASP A 128 -4.89 1.32 -8.44
C ASP A 128 -4.62 0.45 -9.68
N ARG A 129 -5.37 -0.64 -9.83
CA ARG A 129 -5.38 -1.46 -11.04
C ARG A 129 -6.76 -1.43 -11.70
N LEU A 130 -6.75 -1.07 -12.98
CA LEU A 130 -7.90 -1.28 -13.87
C LEU A 130 -8.03 -2.77 -14.18
N LEU A 131 -8.94 -3.46 -13.50
CA LEU A 131 -9.38 -4.79 -13.90
C LEU A 131 -10.29 -4.62 -15.13
N ARG A 132 -9.79 -4.95 -16.32
CA ARG A 132 -10.67 -5.08 -17.49
C ARG A 132 -11.56 -6.31 -17.28
N PRO A 133 -12.85 -6.25 -17.65
CA PRO A 133 -13.74 -7.41 -17.62
C PRO A 133 -13.25 -8.54 -18.53
#